data_AF-A0A851GYU0-F1
#
_entry.id   AF-A0A851GYU0-F1
#
_cell.length_a   1.000
_cell.length_b   1.000
_cell.length_c   1.000
_cell.angle_alpha   90.00
_cell.angle_beta   90.00
_cell.angle_gamma   90.00
#
_symmetry.space_group_name_H-M   'P 1'
#
loop_
_entity.id
_entity.type
_entity.pdbx_description
1 polymer ?
#
loop_
_entity_poly.entity_id
_entity_poly.type
_entity_poly.pdbx_seq_one_letter_code
_entity_poly.pdbx_strand_id
1 'polypeptide(L)'
;MARKRWTPQTEITDSLLRLREKRKWQLAYRRYVVEQKPSETYGIYFGLDIVMLREWFGLQFTDGISWENYGKAWQFEHIIPASFFDFDKEQDLKSCWSFINMRVQPLDEQGQPVHSFNLIAARTYFQQLFDRTGIKDCELLLLKLKEIESEDWGLQDKTIAYLANNKETIEQLKTLSSEELDKVNRGSALKDVLLEREILKKFS
;
A
#
# COMPACT_ATOMS: atom_id res chain seq x y z
N MET A 1 43.56 0.19 -22.89
CA MET A 1 42.71 1.17 -22.16
C MET A 1 41.26 0.69 -22.21
N ALA A 2 40.67 0.36 -21.06
CA ALA A 2 39.27 -0.08 -21.00
C ALA A 2 38.34 1.09 -21.35
N ARG A 3 37.49 0.94 -22.38
CA ARG A 3 36.45 1.92 -22.72
C ARG A 3 35.54 2.11 -21.50
N LYS A 4 35.39 3.35 -21.02
CA LYS A 4 34.37 3.70 -20.03
C LYS A 4 33.02 3.24 -20.59
N ARG A 5 32.36 2.32 -19.87
CA ARG A 5 30.98 1.92 -20.17
C ARG A 5 30.12 3.18 -20.08
N TRP A 6 29.37 3.46 -21.13
CA TRP A 6 28.40 4.55 -21.15
C TRP A 6 27.33 4.25 -20.10
N THR A 7 27.22 5.12 -19.10
CA THR A 7 26.14 5.07 -18.12
C THR A 7 25.07 6.04 -18.59
N PRO A 8 23.80 5.61 -18.78
CA PRO A 8 22.73 6.52 -19.13
C PRO A 8 22.64 7.64 -18.10
N GLN A 9 22.52 8.89 -18.55
CA GLN A 9 22.14 9.98 -17.67
C GLN A 9 20.70 9.74 -17.24
N THR A 10 20.51 9.20 -16.03
CA THR A 10 19.18 9.13 -15.43
C THR A 10 18.75 10.55 -15.07
N GLU A 11 17.65 11.00 -15.66
CA GLU A 11 16.96 12.21 -15.22
C GLU A 11 16.68 12.12 -13.72
N ILE A 12 17.03 13.18 -12.99
CA ILE A 12 16.79 13.27 -11.56
C ILE A 12 15.36 13.78 -11.39
N THR A 13 14.43 12.86 -11.17
CA THR A 13 13.04 13.17 -10.84
C THR A 13 12.83 13.17 -9.33
N ASP A 14 11.82 13.89 -8.85
CA ASP A 14 11.45 13.87 -7.43
C ASP A 14 11.06 12.47 -6.94
N SER A 15 10.43 11.68 -7.81
CA SER A 15 10.11 10.28 -7.51
C SER A 15 11.36 9.43 -7.29
N LEU A 16 12.42 9.66 -8.06
CA LEU A 16 13.70 8.97 -7.91
C LEU A 16 14.42 9.41 -6.62
N LEU A 17 14.36 10.70 -6.27
CA LEU A 17 14.92 11.23 -5.03
C LEU A 17 14.23 10.60 -3.81
N ARG A 18 12.89 10.61 -3.77
CA ARG A 18 12.11 9.97 -2.70
C ARG A 18 12.40 8.48 -2.57
N LEU A 19 12.53 7.77 -3.70
CA LEU A 19 12.89 6.35 -3.69
C LEU A 19 14.29 6.11 -3.09
N ARG A 20 15.27 6.92 -3.46
CA ARG A 20 16.65 6.83 -2.93
C ARG A 20 16.68 7.12 -1.44
N GLU A 21 15.94 8.13 -1.01
CA GLU A 21 15.84 8.49 0.39
C GLU A 21 15.20 7.37 1.22
N LYS A 22 14.05 6.85 0.78
CA LYS A 22 13.41 5.67 1.40
C LYS A 22 14.40 4.51 1.54
N ARG A 23 15.17 4.18 0.49
CA ARG A 23 16.18 3.10 0.55
C ARG A 23 17.28 3.37 1.57
N LYS A 24 17.70 4.64 1.73
CA LYS A 24 18.70 5.05 2.74
C LYS A 24 18.20 4.74 4.15
N TRP A 25 16.95 5.10 4.44
CA TRP A 25 16.31 4.82 5.72
C TRP A 25 16.11 3.31 5.97
N GLN A 26 15.65 2.56 4.97
CA GLN A 26 15.52 1.09 5.08
C GLN A 26 16.87 0.42 5.40
N LEU A 27 17.94 0.88 4.73
CA LEU A 27 19.29 0.37 5.00
C LEU A 27 19.74 0.72 6.42
N ALA A 28 19.48 1.95 6.87
CA ALA A 28 19.82 2.37 8.23
C ALA A 28 19.06 1.54 9.27
N TYR A 29 17.76 1.35 9.09
CA TYR A 29 16.90 0.53 9.97
C TYR A 29 17.40 -0.91 10.07
N ARG A 30 17.69 -1.53 8.91
CA ARG A 30 18.28 -2.88 8.85
C ARG A 30 19.60 -2.95 9.61
N ARG A 31 20.53 -2.04 9.36
CA ARG A 31 21.85 -2.05 10.02
C ARG A 31 21.72 -1.86 11.53
N TYR A 32 20.79 -1.01 11.95
CA TYR A 32 20.53 -0.76 13.37
C TYR A 32 19.97 -1.99 14.08
N VAL A 33 18.95 -2.64 13.51
CA VAL A 33 18.23 -3.73 14.19
C VAL A 33 18.85 -5.11 13.93
N VAL A 34 19.15 -5.43 12.67
CA VAL A 34 19.62 -6.76 12.26
C VAL A 34 21.13 -6.89 12.49
N GLU A 35 21.90 -5.87 12.08
CA GLU A 35 23.37 -5.88 12.27
C GLU A 35 23.81 -5.30 13.61
N GLN A 36 22.88 -4.78 14.43
CA GLN A 36 23.15 -4.19 15.74
C GLN A 36 24.19 -3.06 15.70
N LYS A 37 24.20 -2.27 14.61
CA LYS A 37 25.11 -1.14 14.42
C LYS A 37 24.39 0.16 14.79
N PRO A 38 24.73 0.79 15.94
CA PRO A 38 24.09 2.03 16.35
C PRO A 38 24.34 3.14 15.33
N SER A 39 23.43 4.11 15.32
CA SER A 39 23.47 5.27 14.43
C SER A 39 22.87 6.46 15.14
N GLU A 40 23.68 7.48 15.43
CA GLU A 40 23.22 8.73 16.04
C GLU A 40 22.24 9.48 15.12
N THR A 41 22.48 9.43 13.81
CA THR A 41 21.64 10.13 12.82
C THR A 41 20.25 9.51 12.67
N TYR A 42 20.13 8.18 12.82
CA TYR A 42 18.90 7.46 12.47
C TYR A 42 18.18 6.84 13.67
N GLY A 43 18.92 6.41 14.70
CA GLY A 43 18.33 5.69 15.84
C GLY A 43 17.26 6.49 16.58
N ILE A 44 17.39 7.82 16.61
CA ILE A 44 16.43 8.72 17.27
C ILE A 44 15.00 8.63 16.69
N TYR A 45 14.84 8.13 15.47
CA TYR A 45 13.55 8.04 14.78
C TYR A 45 12.86 6.68 15.00
N PHE A 46 13.55 5.68 15.54
CA PHE A 46 13.03 4.31 15.62
C PHE A 46 12.17 4.06 16.87
N GLY A 47 12.17 5.00 17.82
CA GLY A 47 11.30 5.00 19.01
C GLY A 47 11.74 4.08 20.15
N LEU A 48 12.65 3.14 19.88
CA LEU A 48 13.21 2.21 20.86
C LEU A 48 14.72 2.05 20.64
N ASP A 49 15.43 1.63 21.69
CA ASP A 49 16.83 1.21 21.54
C ASP A 49 16.96 -0.13 20.78
N ILE A 50 18.19 -0.50 20.44
CA ILE A 50 18.49 -1.72 19.66
C ILE A 50 17.95 -2.98 20.35
N VAL A 51 18.05 -3.06 21.68
CA VAL A 51 17.66 -4.26 22.44
C VAL A 51 16.14 -4.39 22.40
N MET A 52 15.43 -3.33 22.75
CA MET A 52 13.96 -3.32 22.75
C MET A 52 13.38 -3.50 21.34
N LEU A 53 14.01 -2.96 20.29
CA LEU A 53 13.59 -3.22 18.90
C LEU A 53 13.70 -4.69 18.53
N ARG A 54 14.79 -5.35 18.93
CA ARG A 54 14.97 -6.78 18.65
C ARG A 54 13.98 -7.63 19.44
N GLU A 55 13.70 -7.27 20.68
CA GLU A 55 12.63 -7.93 21.44
C GLU A 55 11.27 -7.73 20.75
N TRP A 56 10.93 -6.50 20.37
CA TRP A 56 9.68 -6.16 19.68
C TRP A 56 9.46 -6.96 18.40
N PHE A 57 10.46 -7.04 17.52
CA PHE A 57 10.35 -7.82 16.29
C PHE A 57 10.44 -9.33 16.55
N GLY A 58 11.22 -9.76 17.55
CA GLY A 58 11.31 -11.16 17.95
C GLY A 58 9.96 -11.74 18.42
N LEU A 59 9.13 -10.92 19.09
CA LEU A 59 7.76 -11.29 19.48
C LEU A 59 6.84 -11.56 18.28
N GLN A 60 7.20 -11.09 17.08
CA GLN A 60 6.41 -11.27 15.86
C GLN A 60 6.91 -12.46 15.02
N PHE A 61 8.00 -13.12 15.42
CA PHE A 61 8.50 -14.28 14.68
C PHE A 61 7.58 -15.48 14.89
N THR A 62 7.19 -16.08 13.77
CA THR A 62 6.42 -17.32 13.70
C THR A 62 7.33 -18.46 13.21
N ASP A 63 6.79 -19.68 13.14
CA ASP A 63 7.53 -20.86 12.70
C ASP A 63 8.32 -20.61 11.39
N GLY A 64 9.62 -20.91 11.42
CA GLY A 64 10.52 -20.74 10.28
C GLY A 64 11.15 -19.35 10.13
N ILE A 65 10.75 -18.35 10.91
CA ILE A 65 11.36 -17.01 10.90
C ILE A 65 12.42 -16.90 12.00
N SER A 66 13.59 -16.37 11.65
CA SER A 66 14.67 -16.11 12.61
C SER A 66 15.55 -14.93 12.16
N TRP A 67 16.41 -14.42 13.04
CA TRP A 67 17.27 -13.29 12.69
C TRP A 67 18.24 -13.60 11.54
N GLU A 68 18.64 -14.87 11.41
CA GLU A 68 19.62 -15.37 10.45
C GLU A 68 19.08 -15.41 9.01
N ASN A 69 17.75 -15.43 8.85
CA ASN A 69 17.09 -15.53 7.54
C ASN A 69 16.40 -14.24 7.09
N TYR A 70 16.79 -13.10 7.66
CA TYR A 70 16.38 -11.77 7.18
C TYR A 70 16.72 -11.59 5.69
N GLY A 71 15.76 -11.07 4.92
CA GLY A 71 15.84 -10.89 3.47
C GLY A 71 15.65 -12.18 2.66
N LYS A 72 15.53 -13.34 3.32
CA LYS A 72 15.20 -14.63 2.69
C LYS A 72 13.79 -15.08 3.06
N ALA A 73 13.50 -15.16 4.36
CA ALA A 73 12.20 -15.62 4.87
C ALA A 73 11.32 -14.49 5.43
N TRP A 74 11.90 -13.32 5.68
CA TRP A 74 11.15 -12.17 6.17
C TRP A 74 11.89 -10.85 5.90
N GLN A 75 11.18 -9.74 6.00
CA GLN A 75 11.74 -8.39 5.95
C GLN A 75 10.93 -7.43 6.84
N PHE A 76 11.40 -6.20 7.00
CA PHE A 76 10.62 -5.14 7.62
C PHE A 76 9.58 -4.57 6.66
N GLU A 77 8.36 -4.35 7.15
CA GLU A 77 7.28 -3.71 6.41
C GLU A 77 6.68 -2.57 7.24
N HIS A 78 6.24 -1.51 6.56
CA HIS A 78 5.50 -0.44 7.21
C HIS A 78 4.01 -0.78 7.24
N ILE A 79 3.35 -0.50 8.36
CA ILE A 79 1.90 -0.66 8.51
C ILE A 79 1.17 0.44 7.71
N ILE A 80 1.54 1.71 7.91
CA ILE A 80 1.22 2.82 7.00
C ILE A 80 2.39 2.99 6.03
N PRO A 81 2.20 2.81 4.71
CA PRO A 81 3.28 2.93 3.75
C PRO A 81 4.02 4.26 3.83
N ALA A 82 5.35 4.22 3.75
CA ALA A 82 6.22 5.39 3.76
C ALA A 82 5.87 6.46 2.70
N SER A 83 5.15 6.10 1.64
CA SER A 83 4.69 7.03 0.59
C SER A 83 3.65 8.05 1.08
N PHE A 84 2.97 7.78 2.20
CA PHE A 84 2.03 8.72 2.79
C PHE A 84 2.71 9.77 3.69
N PHE A 85 4.00 9.60 3.97
CA PHE A 85 4.73 10.49 4.88
C PHE A 85 5.57 11.51 4.11
N ASP A 86 5.64 12.70 4.67
CA ASP A 86 6.44 13.81 4.18
C ASP A 86 7.83 13.77 4.82
N PHE A 87 8.85 13.41 4.04
CA PHE A 87 10.21 13.24 4.56
C PHE A 87 10.91 14.57 4.89
N ASP A 88 10.33 15.71 4.47
CA ASP A 88 10.80 17.04 4.86
C ASP A 88 10.30 17.45 6.26
N LYS A 89 9.35 16.69 6.85
CA LYS A 89 8.80 16.93 8.19
C LYS A 89 9.36 15.92 9.18
N GLU A 90 10.07 16.43 10.19
CA GLU A 90 10.70 15.59 11.22
C GLU A 90 9.68 14.70 11.96
N GLN A 91 8.47 15.20 12.22
CA GLN A 91 7.41 14.44 12.89
C GLN A 91 6.89 13.28 12.03
N ASP A 92 6.83 13.46 10.71
CA ASP A 92 6.45 12.40 9.76
C ASP A 92 7.56 11.35 9.69
N LEU A 93 8.84 11.74 9.71
CA LEU A 93 9.95 10.80 9.79
C LEU A 93 9.91 9.96 11.08
N LYS A 94 9.66 10.59 12.24
CA LYS A 94 9.54 9.88 13.53
C LYS A 94 8.37 8.90 13.51
N SER A 95 7.23 9.31 12.99
CA SER A 95 6.04 8.44 12.90
C SER A 95 6.25 7.31 11.88
N CYS A 96 6.83 7.61 10.72
CA CYS A 96 7.07 6.65 9.64
C CYS A 96 8.01 5.53 10.07
N TRP A 97 9.14 5.88 10.71
CA TRP A 97 10.21 4.95 11.06
C TRP A 97 10.16 4.44 12.51
N SER A 98 9.18 4.86 13.31
CA SER A 98 8.93 4.30 14.65
C SER A 98 8.63 2.81 14.58
N PHE A 99 9.09 2.05 15.58
CA PHE A 99 8.78 0.63 15.76
C PHE A 99 7.27 0.33 15.71
N ILE A 100 6.42 1.29 16.09
CA ILE A 100 4.97 1.13 16.11
C ILE A 100 4.41 1.01 14.68
N ASN A 101 5.00 1.72 13.72
CA ASN A 101 4.60 1.66 12.31
C ASN A 101 5.33 0.55 11.54
N MET A 102 6.13 -0.29 12.21
CA MET A 102 6.96 -1.31 11.59
C MET A 102 6.58 -2.72 12.07
N ARG A 103 6.55 -3.68 11.16
CA ARG A 103 6.24 -5.09 11.44
C ARG A 103 7.17 -6.05 10.72
N VAL A 104 7.19 -7.30 11.20
CA VAL A 104 7.77 -8.43 10.49
C VAL A 104 6.84 -8.85 9.35
N GLN A 105 7.38 -8.89 8.14
CA GLN A 105 6.68 -9.38 6.96
C GLN A 105 7.32 -10.67 6.45
N PRO A 106 6.63 -11.82 6.57
CA PRO A 106 7.07 -13.07 5.98
C PRO A 106 7.20 -12.97 4.45
N LEU A 107 8.18 -13.69 3.91
CA LEU A 107 8.45 -13.83 2.49
C LEU A 107 8.24 -15.28 2.04
N ASP A 108 7.75 -15.48 0.83
CA ASP A 108 7.69 -16.78 0.17
C ASP A 108 9.07 -17.22 -0.37
N GLU A 109 9.13 -18.42 -0.97
CA GLU A 109 10.36 -18.97 -1.54
C GLU A 109 10.95 -18.11 -2.68
N GLN A 110 10.14 -17.25 -3.30
CA GLN A 110 10.54 -16.30 -4.34
C GLN A 110 10.90 -14.92 -3.76
N GLY A 111 10.91 -14.78 -2.43
CA GLY A 111 11.20 -13.55 -1.71
C GLY A 111 10.09 -12.49 -1.82
N GLN A 112 8.86 -12.89 -2.16
CA GLN A 112 7.71 -11.99 -2.21
C GLN A 112 6.94 -11.97 -0.88
N PRO A 113 6.34 -10.84 -0.48
CA PRO A 113 5.51 -10.79 0.72
C PRO A 113 4.34 -11.76 0.64
N VAL A 114 4.21 -12.68 1.61
CA VAL A 114 3.12 -13.68 1.64
C VAL A 114 1.74 -13.00 1.77
N HIS A 115 1.66 -11.91 2.52
CA HIS A 115 0.46 -11.06 2.65
C HIS A 115 0.88 -9.62 2.90
N SER A 116 0.39 -8.67 2.12
CA SER A 116 0.59 -7.24 2.40
C SER A 116 -0.39 -6.74 3.45
N PHE A 117 0.08 -5.89 4.37
CA PHE A 117 -0.79 -5.30 5.38
C PHE A 117 -1.86 -4.38 4.74
N ASN A 118 -3.10 -4.47 5.22
CA ASN A 118 -4.22 -3.69 4.69
C ASN A 118 -4.34 -2.36 5.44
N LEU A 119 -4.29 -1.23 4.73
CA LEU A 119 -4.44 0.11 5.32
C LEU A 119 -5.77 0.28 6.08
N ILE A 120 -6.84 -0.37 5.64
CA ILE A 120 -8.14 -0.39 6.34
C ILE A 120 -7.98 -0.99 7.74
N ALA A 121 -7.16 -2.02 7.89
CA ALA A 121 -6.88 -2.66 9.17
C ALA A 121 -5.92 -1.84 10.06
N ALA A 122 -5.17 -0.89 9.49
CA ALA A 122 -4.21 -0.06 10.24
C ALA A 122 -4.91 0.74 11.34
N ARG A 123 -6.09 1.31 11.04
CA ARG A 123 -6.88 2.08 12.01
C ARG A 123 -7.23 1.23 13.22
N THR A 124 -7.80 0.05 12.99
CA THR A 124 -8.15 -0.88 14.06
C THR A 124 -6.92 -1.33 14.85
N TYR A 125 -5.81 -1.61 14.15
CA TYR A 125 -4.55 -2.00 14.78
C TYR A 125 -4.03 -0.93 15.75
N PHE A 126 -3.87 0.31 15.30
CA PHE A 126 -3.35 1.38 16.17
C PHE A 126 -4.34 1.76 17.28
N GLN A 127 -5.64 1.72 17.02
CA GLN A 127 -6.65 1.97 18.05
C GLN A 127 -6.56 0.92 19.16
N GLN A 128 -6.51 -0.37 18.81
CA GLN A 128 -6.37 -1.44 19.79
C GLN A 128 -5.07 -1.36 20.57
N LEU A 129 -3.97 -1.00 19.90
CA LEU A 129 -2.68 -0.80 20.55
C LEU A 129 -2.75 0.35 21.56
N PHE A 130 -3.31 1.50 21.16
CA PHE A 130 -3.51 2.65 22.04
C PHE A 130 -4.39 2.31 23.24
N ASP A 131 -5.57 1.73 23.01
CA ASP A 131 -6.54 1.44 24.07
C ASP A 131 -5.99 0.47 25.12
N ARG A 132 -5.10 -0.45 24.71
CA ARG A 132 -4.54 -1.48 25.60
C ARG A 132 -3.23 -1.07 26.28
N THR A 133 -2.48 -0.14 25.70
CA THR A 133 -1.12 0.20 26.18
C THR A 133 -0.97 1.66 26.61
N GLY A 134 -1.85 2.55 26.16
CA GLY A 134 -1.75 4.00 26.38
C GLY A 134 -0.61 4.68 25.62
N ILE A 135 0.04 4.00 24.67
CA ILE A 135 1.18 4.56 23.92
C ILE A 135 0.68 5.66 22.95
N LYS A 136 0.96 6.91 23.29
CA LYS A 136 0.48 8.11 22.58
C LYS A 136 0.95 8.23 21.13
N ASP A 137 2.08 7.63 20.77
CA ASP A 137 2.56 7.64 19.38
C ASP A 137 1.54 7.01 18.41
N CYS A 138 0.65 6.12 18.89
CA CYS A 138 -0.46 5.59 18.10
C CYS A 138 -1.44 6.70 17.68
N GLU A 139 -1.64 7.74 18.49
CA GLU A 139 -2.53 8.87 18.18
C GLU A 139 -2.04 9.62 16.93
N LEU A 140 -0.72 9.77 16.77
CA LEU A 140 -0.11 10.40 15.59
C LEU A 140 -0.37 9.58 14.33
N LEU A 141 -0.26 8.25 14.40
CA LEU A 141 -0.54 7.36 13.28
C LEU A 141 -2.05 7.29 12.95
N LEU A 142 -2.91 7.35 13.97
CA LEU A 142 -4.37 7.47 13.79
C LEU A 142 -4.76 8.80 13.12
N LEU A 143 -4.12 9.90 13.50
CA LEU A 143 -4.29 11.19 12.83
C LEU A 143 -3.84 11.10 11.38
N LYS A 144 -2.68 10.47 11.11
CA LYS A 144 -2.19 10.26 9.75
C LYS A 144 -3.16 9.49 8.88
N LEU A 145 -3.78 8.44 9.41
CA LEU A 145 -4.82 7.69 8.70
C LEU A 145 -6.06 8.54 8.39
N LYS A 146 -6.44 9.43 9.31
CA LYS A 146 -7.54 10.37 9.09
C LYS A 146 -7.21 11.38 7.98
N GLU A 147 -5.98 11.86 7.91
CA GLU A 147 -5.50 12.72 6.81
C GLU A 147 -5.63 11.99 5.48
N ILE A 148 -5.12 10.75 5.39
CA ILE A 148 -5.18 9.93 4.18
C ILE A 148 -6.64 9.68 3.74
N GLU A 149 -7.56 9.41 4.67
CA GLU A 149 -8.98 9.26 4.35
C GLU A 149 -9.65 10.55 3.86
N SER A 150 -9.14 11.71 4.31
CA SER A 150 -9.68 13.02 3.92
C SER A 150 -9.12 13.56 2.61
N GLU A 151 -8.04 12.98 2.09
CA GLU A 151 -7.57 13.25 0.73
C GLU A 151 -8.64 12.77 -0.26
N ASP A 152 -9.51 13.68 -0.64
CA ASP A 152 -10.71 13.39 -1.43
C ASP A 152 -10.33 13.00 -2.86
N TRP A 153 -10.35 11.69 -3.14
CA TRP A 153 -10.36 11.14 -4.51
C TRP A 153 -11.79 11.11 -5.07
N GLY A 154 -12.59 12.11 -4.72
CA GLY A 154 -14.00 12.21 -5.08
C GLY A 154 -14.24 11.99 -6.56
N LEU A 155 -15.32 11.28 -6.88
CA LEU A 155 -15.80 11.15 -8.24
C LEU A 155 -16.08 12.53 -8.82
N GLN A 156 -15.48 12.85 -9.97
CA GLN A 156 -15.74 14.12 -10.65
C GLN A 156 -17.23 14.22 -10.99
N ASP A 157 -17.83 15.40 -10.80
CA ASP A 157 -19.26 15.65 -11.05
C ASP A 157 -19.71 15.22 -12.45
N LYS A 158 -18.85 15.44 -13.45
CA LYS A 158 -19.07 15.00 -14.85
C LYS A 158 -19.18 13.48 -14.99
N THR A 159 -18.40 12.72 -14.22
CA THR A 159 -18.51 11.25 -14.16
C THR A 159 -19.82 10.85 -13.49
N ILE A 160 -20.18 11.50 -12.38
CA ILE A 160 -21.45 11.26 -11.67
C ILE A 160 -22.63 11.53 -12.62
N ALA A 161 -22.63 12.66 -13.31
CA ALA A 161 -23.66 13.04 -14.26
C ALA A 161 -23.77 12.05 -15.43
N TYR A 162 -22.64 11.60 -15.98
CA TYR A 162 -22.64 10.59 -17.04
C TYR A 162 -23.29 9.28 -16.58
N LEU A 163 -22.91 8.77 -15.40
CA LEU A 163 -23.47 7.54 -14.85
C LEU A 163 -24.97 7.69 -14.53
N ALA A 164 -25.37 8.82 -13.94
CA ALA A 164 -26.76 9.09 -13.63
C ALA A 164 -27.63 9.15 -14.90
N ASN A 165 -27.16 9.83 -15.94
CA ASN A 165 -27.87 9.96 -17.21
C ASN A 165 -27.97 8.63 -17.99
N ASN A 166 -27.04 7.70 -17.76
CA ASN A 166 -27.02 6.40 -18.44
C ASN A 166 -27.48 5.23 -17.55
N LYS A 167 -28.03 5.50 -16.35
CA LYS A 167 -28.39 4.48 -15.36
C LYS A 167 -29.26 3.36 -15.95
N GLU A 168 -30.32 3.71 -16.67
CA GLU A 168 -31.24 2.73 -17.25
C GLU A 168 -30.55 1.88 -18.32
N THR A 169 -29.79 2.51 -19.23
CA THR A 169 -28.97 1.82 -20.23
C THR A 169 -27.99 0.84 -19.60
N ILE A 170 -27.32 1.25 -18.51
CA ILE A 170 -26.39 0.40 -17.76
C ILE A 170 -27.10 -0.83 -17.20
N GLU A 171 -28.27 -0.66 -16.57
CA GLU A 171 -29.03 -1.79 -16.04
C GLU A 171 -29.54 -2.73 -17.15
N GLN A 172 -29.98 -2.19 -18.28
CA GLN A 172 -30.40 -2.99 -19.44
C GLN A 172 -29.24 -3.82 -20.01
N LEU A 173 -28.04 -3.23 -20.15
CA LEU A 173 -26.84 -3.91 -20.65
C LEU A 173 -26.43 -5.11 -19.79
N LYS A 174 -26.61 -5.04 -18.46
CA LYS A 174 -26.34 -6.17 -17.54
C LYS A 174 -27.24 -7.38 -17.79
N THR A 175 -28.39 -7.20 -18.44
CA THR A 175 -29.34 -8.29 -18.73
C THR A 175 -29.05 -9.00 -20.04
N LEU A 176 -28.11 -8.51 -20.85
CA LEU A 176 -27.77 -9.09 -22.13
C LEU A 176 -26.93 -10.36 -21.96
N SER A 177 -27.19 -11.34 -22.81
CA SER A 177 -26.28 -12.46 -23.05
C SER A 177 -25.00 -12.00 -23.76
N SER A 178 -23.99 -12.88 -23.80
CA SER A 178 -22.73 -12.60 -24.49
C SER A 178 -22.93 -12.25 -25.97
N GLU A 179 -23.87 -12.90 -26.66
CA GLU A 179 -24.14 -12.68 -28.08
C GLU A 179 -24.86 -11.35 -28.32
N GLU A 180 -25.84 -11.02 -27.48
CA GLU A 180 -26.55 -9.74 -27.53
C GLU A 180 -25.63 -8.56 -27.24
N LEU A 181 -24.72 -8.71 -26.27
CA LEU A 181 -23.73 -7.68 -25.96
C LEU A 181 -22.73 -7.50 -27.12
N ASP A 182 -22.31 -8.58 -27.79
CA ASP A 182 -21.44 -8.50 -28.97
C ASP A 182 -22.12 -7.73 -30.12
N LYS A 183 -23.42 -7.96 -30.35
CA LYS A 183 -24.21 -7.18 -31.34
C LYS A 183 -24.19 -5.69 -31.00
N VAL A 184 -24.44 -5.32 -29.74
CA VAL A 184 -24.38 -3.91 -29.30
C VAL A 184 -22.98 -3.33 -29.48
N ASN A 185 -21.94 -4.07 -29.12
CA ASN A 185 -20.54 -3.65 -29.29
C ASN A 185 -20.16 -3.44 -30.77
N ARG A 186 -20.77 -4.18 -31.70
CA ARG A 186 -20.61 -4.01 -33.15
C ARG A 186 -21.45 -2.87 -33.73
N GLY A 187 -22.18 -2.13 -32.90
CA GLY A 187 -22.93 -0.94 -33.28
C GLY A 187 -24.44 -1.14 -33.44
N SER A 188 -24.99 -2.31 -33.12
CA SER A 188 -26.44 -2.48 -33.03
C SER A 188 -27.01 -1.62 -31.90
N ALA A 189 -28.15 -0.96 -32.13
CA ALA A 189 -28.78 -0.18 -31.06
C ALA A 189 -29.33 -1.11 -29.98
N LEU A 190 -29.10 -0.77 -28.71
CA LEU A 190 -29.56 -1.58 -27.56
C LEU A 190 -31.06 -1.90 -27.61
N LYS A 191 -31.88 -0.90 -27.98
CA LYS A 191 -33.34 -1.07 -28.14
C LYS A 191 -33.72 -2.15 -29.15
N ASP A 192 -32.94 -2.31 -30.23
CA ASP A 192 -33.24 -3.25 -31.31
C ASP A 192 -32.89 -4.68 -30.86
N VAL A 193 -31.77 -4.83 -30.14
CA VAL A 193 -31.37 -6.11 -29.53
C VAL A 193 -32.38 -6.56 -28.46
N LEU A 194 -32.85 -5.63 -27.61
CA LEU A 194 -33.88 -5.93 -26.62
C LEU A 194 -35.21 -6.32 -27.25
N LEU A 195 -35.59 -5.67 -28.36
CA LEU A 195 -36.80 -6.02 -29.10
C LEU A 195 -36.70 -7.40 -29.75
N GLU A 196 -35.56 -7.72 -30.38
CA GLU A 196 -35.29 -9.05 -30.94
C GLU A 196 -35.47 -10.14 -29.87
N ARG A 197 -34.95 -9.90 -28.66
CA ARG A 197 -35.11 -10.80 -27.51
C ARG A 197 -36.58 -11.01 -27.13
N GLU A 198 -37.37 -9.94 -27.05
CA GLU A 198 -38.80 -10.06 -26.72
C GLU A 198 -39.60 -10.81 -27.78
N ILE A 199 -39.26 -10.63 -29.06
CA ILE A 199 -39.86 -11.35 -30.17
C ILE A 199 -39.55 -12.84 -30.04
N LEU A 200 -38.27 -13.22 -29.91
CA LEU A 200 -37.86 -14.62 -29.78
C LEU A 200 -38.53 -15.31 -28.58
N LYS A 201 -38.69 -14.60 -27.45
CA LYS A 201 -39.43 -15.11 -26.26
C LYS A 201 -40.91 -15.38 -26.52
N LYS A 202 -41.55 -14.70 -27.46
CA LYS A 202 -42.97 -14.94 -27.82
C LYS A 202 -43.16 -16.12 -28.77
N PHE A 203 -42.09 -16.54 -29.45
CA PHE A 203 -42.09 -17.64 -30.41
C PHE A 203 -41.38 -18.91 -29.90
N SER A 204 -40.92 -18.90 -28.65
CA SER A 204 -40.43 -20.05 -27.89
C SER A 204 -41.46 -20.52 -26.89
#